data_AF-A0A0F2I206-F1
#
_entry.id   AF-A0A0F2I206-F1
#
_cell.length_a   1.000
_cell.length_b   1.000
_cell.length_c   1.000
_cell.angle_alpha   90.00
_cell.angle_beta   90.00
_cell.angle_gamma   90.00
#
_symmetry.space_group_name_H-M   'P 1'
#
loop_
_entity.id
_entity.type
_entity.pdbx_description
1 polymer ?
#
loop_
_entity_poly.entity_id
_entity_poly.type
_entity_poly.pdbx_seq_one_letter_code
_entity_poly.pdbx_strand_id
1 'polypeptide(L)'
;MPLNFVPRPKVRYTKGFEQYVLSLSALNVTINAIAKLCGVCWDTVKDIQKHYLQKRYSQPCLKNVTHIGIDEIYCGSKSGFMTVVIDMKTSAVIYTEKGKKAESLDGFWKRK
;
A
#
# COMPACT_ATOMS: atom_id res chain seq x y z
N MET A 1 -2.97 -26.66 -17.34
CA MET A 1 -2.81 -25.38 -18.04
C MET A 1 -2.87 -24.23 -17.05
N PRO A 2 -1.98 -23.23 -17.09
CA PRO A 2 -2.17 -22.02 -16.29
C PRO A 2 -3.43 -21.28 -16.76
N LEU A 3 -4.32 -20.93 -15.81
CA LEU A 3 -5.52 -20.15 -16.09
C LEU A 3 -5.14 -18.69 -16.34
N ASN A 4 -4.92 -18.32 -17.60
CA ASN A 4 -4.39 -17.00 -18.00
C ASN A 4 -5.25 -15.79 -17.57
N PHE A 5 -6.51 -16.01 -17.18
CA PHE A 5 -7.43 -14.98 -16.70
C PHE A 5 -7.37 -14.76 -15.18
N VAL A 6 -6.64 -15.59 -14.43
CA VAL A 6 -6.47 -15.45 -12.97
C VAL A 6 -5.19 -14.65 -12.70
N PRO A 7 -5.18 -13.68 -11.76
CA PRO A 7 -4.02 -12.81 -11.57
C PRO A 7 -2.85 -13.53 -10.89
N ARG A 8 -3.11 -14.54 -10.04
CA ARG A 8 -2.11 -15.26 -9.23
C ARG A 8 -2.57 -16.71 -8.93
N PRO A 9 -1.67 -17.65 -8.58
CA PRO A 9 -2.07 -18.96 -8.09
C PRO A 9 -2.97 -18.88 -6.83
N LYS A 10 -3.89 -19.83 -6.67
CA LYS A 10 -4.73 -20.03 -5.47
C LYS A 10 -5.75 -18.90 -5.14
N VAL A 11 -5.91 -17.90 -5.99
CA VAL A 11 -7.01 -16.93 -5.87
C VAL A 11 -8.24 -17.38 -6.65
N ARG A 12 -9.43 -16.99 -6.20
CA ARG A 12 -10.73 -17.40 -6.78
C ARG A 12 -11.42 -16.28 -7.56
N TYR A 13 -10.66 -15.30 -8.06
CA TYR A 13 -11.17 -14.17 -8.85
C TYR A 13 -10.31 -13.95 -10.10
N THR A 14 -10.87 -13.22 -11.06
CA THR A 14 -10.23 -12.93 -12.35
C THR A 14 -9.42 -11.62 -12.31
N LYS A 15 -8.55 -11.43 -13.31
CA LYS A 15 -7.81 -10.17 -13.51
C LYS A 15 -8.76 -8.98 -13.71
N GLY A 16 -9.85 -9.18 -14.45
CA GLY A 16 -10.86 -8.13 -14.66
C GLY A 16 -11.56 -7.73 -13.37
N PHE A 17 -11.89 -8.71 -12.51
CA PHE A 17 -12.46 -8.40 -11.18
C PHE A 17 -11.47 -7.63 -10.30
N GLU A 18 -10.20 -8.03 -10.27
CA GLU A 18 -9.16 -7.30 -9.54
C GLU A 18 -9.05 -5.84 -10.02
N GLN A 19 -9.03 -5.61 -11.34
CA GLN A 19 -9.00 -4.27 -11.90
C GLN A 19 -10.23 -3.43 -11.52
N TYR A 20 -11.43 -4.03 -11.52
CA TYR A 20 -12.66 -3.36 -11.12
C TYR A 20 -12.65 -2.95 -9.64
N VAL A 21 -12.19 -3.85 -8.75
CA VAL A 21 -12.02 -3.52 -7.33
C VAL A 21 -11.03 -2.37 -7.15
N LEU A 22 -9.93 -2.37 -7.89
CA LEU A 22 -8.93 -1.30 -7.83
C LEU A 22 -9.43 0.02 -8.40
N SER A 23 -10.25 0.01 -9.46
CA SER A 23 -10.85 1.24 -9.98
C SER A 23 -11.82 1.87 -8.97
N LEU A 24 -12.61 1.06 -8.26
CA LEU A 24 -13.45 1.56 -7.16
C LEU A 24 -12.62 2.12 -6.00
N SER A 25 -11.49 1.47 -5.69
CA SER A 25 -10.56 1.93 -4.65
C SER A 25 -9.95 3.29 -4.99
N ALA A 26 -9.65 3.54 -6.28
CA ALA A 26 -9.14 4.82 -6.77
C ALA A 26 -10.18 5.97 -6.69
N LEU A 27 -11.47 5.64 -6.58
CA LEU A 27 -12.56 6.59 -6.34
C LEU A 27 -12.85 6.83 -4.85
N ASN A 28 -11.91 6.45 -3.97
CA ASN A 28 -12.02 6.58 -2.50
C ASN A 28 -13.21 5.80 -1.89
N VAL A 29 -13.66 4.73 -2.53
CA VAL A 29 -14.70 3.85 -1.97
C VAL A 29 -14.11 2.95 -0.88
N THR A 30 -14.79 2.84 0.26
CA THR A 30 -14.30 2.02 1.39
C THR A 30 -14.29 0.53 1.06
N ILE A 31 -13.37 -0.23 1.67
CA ILE A 31 -13.28 -1.69 1.53
C ILE A 31 -14.64 -2.37 1.78
N ASN A 32 -15.37 -1.93 2.81
CA ASN A 32 -16.66 -2.49 3.16
C ASN A 32 -17.74 -2.20 2.11
N ALA A 33 -17.77 -0.99 1.55
CA ALA A 33 -18.70 -0.65 0.49
C ALA A 33 -18.42 -1.44 -0.79
N ILE A 34 -17.15 -1.60 -1.18
CA ILE A 34 -16.75 -2.43 -2.34
C ILE A 34 -17.15 -3.89 -2.11
N ALA A 35 -16.87 -4.43 -0.92
CA ALA A 35 -17.21 -5.82 -0.58
C ALA A 35 -18.71 -6.08 -0.67
N LYS A 36 -19.53 -5.18 -0.12
CA LYS A 36 -21.00 -5.24 -0.22
C LYS A 36 -21.48 -5.13 -1.66
N LEU A 37 -20.97 -4.16 -2.42
CA LEU A 37 -21.34 -3.95 -3.83
C LEU A 37 -21.02 -5.18 -4.69
N CYS A 38 -19.87 -5.80 -4.46
CA CYS A 38 -19.42 -6.95 -5.25
C CYS A 38 -19.91 -8.30 -4.71
N GLY A 39 -20.58 -8.34 -3.55
CA GLY A 39 -21.03 -9.58 -2.91
C GLY A 39 -19.89 -10.51 -2.48
N VAL A 40 -18.74 -9.96 -2.09
CA VAL A 40 -17.55 -10.73 -1.68
C VAL A 40 -17.17 -10.47 -0.22
N CYS A 41 -16.36 -11.37 0.35
CA CYS A 41 -15.81 -11.17 1.67
C CYS A 41 -14.93 -9.92 1.72
N TRP A 42 -15.02 -9.18 2.83
CA TRP A 42 -14.22 -7.99 3.10
C TRP A 42 -12.72 -8.25 2.94
N ASP A 43 -12.23 -9.41 3.40
CA ASP A 43 -10.82 -9.79 3.27
C ASP A 43 -10.39 -9.98 1.82
N THR A 44 -11.29 -10.38 0.91
CA THR A 44 -10.96 -10.52 -0.51
C THR A 44 -10.59 -9.16 -1.13
N VAL A 45 -11.37 -8.12 -0.82
CA VAL A 45 -11.10 -6.74 -1.28
C VAL A 45 -9.81 -6.22 -0.65
N LYS A 46 -9.65 -6.43 0.66
CA LYS A 46 -8.45 -6.01 1.39
C LYS A 46 -7.18 -6.65 0.84
N ASP A 47 -7.21 -7.93 0.50
CA ASP A 47 -6.05 -8.64 -0.04
C ASP A 47 -5.69 -8.18 -1.45
N ILE A 48 -6.71 -7.88 -2.29
CA ILE A 48 -6.50 -7.23 -3.59
C ILE A 48 -5.78 -5.89 -3.41
N GLN A 49 -6.29 -5.02 -2.54
CA GLN A 49 -5.70 -3.71 -2.29
C GLN A 49 -4.28 -3.81 -1.73
N LYS A 50 -4.05 -4.68 -0.73
CA LYS A 50 -2.72 -4.92 -0.15
C LYS A 50 -1.72 -5.38 -1.20
N HIS A 51 -2.11 -6.34 -2.04
CA HIS A 51 -1.24 -6.85 -3.08
C HIS A 51 -0.87 -5.75 -4.09
N TYR A 52 -1.86 -4.96 -4.53
CA TYR A 52 -1.62 -3.84 -5.43
C TYR A 52 -0.67 -2.81 -4.82
N LEU A 53 -0.91 -2.40 -3.57
CA LEU A 53 -0.06 -1.43 -2.86
C LEU A 53 1.37 -1.95 -2.71
N GLN A 54 1.54 -3.22 -2.32
CA GLN A 54 2.85 -3.84 -2.20
C GLN A 54 3.58 -3.88 -3.56
N LYS A 55 2.88 -4.27 -4.63
CA LYS A 55 3.46 -4.32 -5.98
C LYS A 55 3.86 -2.94 -6.48
N ARG A 56 3.05 -1.91 -6.21
CA ARG A 56 3.23 -0.56 -6.76
C ARG A 56 4.22 0.30 -5.96
N TYR A 57 4.25 0.14 -4.64
CA TYR A 57 4.92 1.09 -3.73
C TYR A 57 5.99 0.47 -2.82
N SER A 58 6.32 -0.83 -2.96
CA SER A 58 7.35 -1.45 -2.11
C SER A 58 8.77 -0.92 -2.33
N GLN A 59 9.07 -0.40 -3.53
CA GLN A 59 10.41 0.07 -3.90
C GLN A 59 10.35 1.44 -4.58
N PRO A 60 10.07 2.51 -3.81
CA PRO A 60 10.12 3.88 -4.34
C PRO A 60 11.55 4.22 -4.80
N CYS A 61 11.66 4.88 -5.96
CA CYS A 61 12.93 5.29 -6.53
C CYS A 61 13.43 6.56 -5.81
N LEU A 62 14.67 6.52 -5.31
CA LEU A 62 15.28 7.64 -4.56
C LEU A 62 16.21 8.52 -5.40
N LYS A 63 16.45 8.18 -6.68
CA LYS A 63 17.49 8.78 -7.53
C LYS A 63 17.45 10.32 -7.61
N ASN A 64 16.25 10.90 -7.60
CA ASN A 64 16.04 12.35 -7.77
C ASN A 64 15.55 13.05 -6.48
N VAL A 65 15.52 12.33 -5.36
CA VAL A 65 15.08 12.89 -4.08
C VAL A 65 16.17 13.79 -3.53
N THR A 66 15.83 15.06 -3.31
CA THR A 66 16.79 16.09 -2.84
C THR A 66 16.39 16.72 -1.52
N HIS A 67 15.10 16.70 -1.19
CA HIS A 67 14.54 17.28 0.03
C HIS A 67 13.58 16.27 0.62
N ILE A 68 13.82 15.87 1.87
CA ILE A 68 12.97 14.92 2.58
C ILE A 68 12.29 15.58 3.77
N GLY A 69 11.04 15.21 4.00
CA GLY A 69 10.32 15.47 5.23
C GLY A 69 10.24 14.17 6.02
N ILE A 70 10.45 14.25 7.33
CA ILE A 70 10.29 13.13 8.25
C ILE A 70 9.20 13.52 9.23
N ASP A 71 8.20 12.67 9.36
CA ASP A 71 7.07 12.89 10.26
C ASP A 71 6.66 11.59 10.98
N GLU A 72 5.87 11.73 12.03
CA GLU A 72 5.37 10.64 12.86
C GLU A 72 3.85 10.64 12.89
N ILE A 73 3.26 9.57 12.35
CA ILE A 73 1.80 9.40 12.31
C ILE A 73 1.40 8.40 13.39
N TYR A 74 0.49 8.81 14.28
CA TYR A 74 -0.13 7.88 15.22
C TYR A 74 -1.27 7.09 14.54
N CYS A 75 -1.05 5.81 14.29
CA CYS A 75 -2.00 4.91 13.61
C CYS A 75 -2.94 4.17 14.58
N GLY A 76 -3.25 4.80 15.72
CA GLY A 76 -4.14 4.26 16.75
C GLY A 76 -3.47 3.26 17.70
N SER A 77 -4.20 2.87 18.75
CA SER A 77 -3.67 2.08 19.87
C SER A 77 -3.08 0.73 19.49
N LYS A 78 -3.62 0.08 18.45
CA LYS A 78 -3.15 -1.23 17.98
C LYS A 78 -1.86 -1.17 17.16
N SER A 79 -1.66 -0.09 16.40
CA SER A 79 -0.52 0.03 15.48
C SER A 79 0.58 0.93 16.02
N GLY A 80 0.24 1.84 16.94
CA GLY A 80 1.17 2.80 17.53
C GLY A 80 1.59 3.89 16.54
N PHE A 81 2.78 4.44 16.77
CA PHE A 81 3.39 5.42 15.88
C PHE A 81 4.04 4.75 14.66
N MET A 82 4.05 5.47 13.55
CA MET A 82 4.73 5.12 12.32
C MET A 82 5.53 6.32 11.84
N THR A 83 6.83 6.13 11.63
CA THR A 83 7.70 7.12 11.01
C THR A 83 7.52 7.06 9.50
N VAL A 84 7.30 8.21 8.88
CA VAL A 84 7.11 8.36 7.44
C VAL A 84 8.16 9.32 6.89
N VAL A 85 8.81 8.93 5.79
CA VAL A 85 9.67 9.83 5.02
C VAL A 85 8.97 10.14 3.71
N ILE A 86 8.88 11.42 3.40
CA ILE A 86 8.26 11.95 2.19
C ILE A 86 9.30 12.69 1.35
N ASP A 87 9.20 12.59 0.02
CA ASP A 87 9.86 13.52 -0.88
C ASP A 87 9.07 14.83 -0.89
N MET A 88 9.69 15.90 -0.42
CA MET A 88 9.03 17.21 -0.26
C MET A 88 8.64 17.84 -1.59
N LYS A 89 9.26 17.45 -2.71
CA LYS A 89 8.95 18.00 -4.03
C LYS A 89 7.72 17.35 -4.66
N THR A 90 7.55 16.04 -4.46
CA THR A 90 6.47 15.25 -5.08
C THR A 90 5.35 14.90 -4.11
N SER A 91 5.56 15.16 -2.82
CA SER A 91 4.73 14.71 -1.71
C SER A 91 4.55 13.18 -1.65
N ALA A 92 5.40 12.43 -2.37
CA ALA A 92 5.35 10.97 -2.37
C ALA A 92 5.93 10.42 -1.06
N VAL A 93 5.23 9.45 -0.47
CA VAL A 93 5.79 8.64 0.62
C VAL A 93 6.85 7.72 0.03
N ILE A 94 8.10 7.88 0.49
CA ILE A 94 9.26 7.13 0.00
C ILE A 94 9.80 6.11 1.00
N TYR A 95 9.37 6.19 2.26
CA TYR A 95 9.70 5.21 3.28
C TYR A 95 8.69 5.26 4.43
N THR A 96 8.42 4.10 5.04
CA THR A 96 7.60 3.98 6.26
C THR A 96 8.19 2.89 7.14
N GLU A 97 8.25 3.12 8.45
CA GLU A 97 8.68 2.12 9.43
C GLU A 97 7.87 2.27 10.72
N LYS A 98 7.66 1.17 11.45
CA LYS A 98 6.96 1.24 12.73
C LYS A 98 7.85 1.88 13.79
N GLY A 99 7.22 2.64 14.70
CA GLY A 99 7.91 3.36 15.76
C GLY A 99 7.95 4.87 15.53
N LYS A 100 8.70 5.53 16.39
CA LYS A 100 8.89 6.99 16.46
C LYS A 100 10.29 7.38 16.94
N LYS A 101 11.25 6.46 16.78
CA LYS A 101 12.62 6.67 17.23
C LYS A 101 13.50 6.90 16.03
N ALA A 102 14.65 7.53 16.24
CA ALA A 102 15.67 7.68 15.21
C ALA A 102 16.04 6.33 14.57
N GLU A 103 16.06 5.25 15.36
CA GLU A 103 16.29 3.86 14.92
C GLU A 103 15.32 3.41 13.82
N SER A 104 14.09 3.93 13.77
CA SER A 104 13.11 3.63 12.72
C SER A 104 13.57 4.09 11.32
N LEU A 105 14.56 4.99 11.24
CA LEU A 105 15.13 5.49 9.99
C LEU A 105 16.38 4.70 9.53
N ASP A 106 16.92 3.78 10.33
CA ASP A 106 18.13 3.03 9.98
C ASP A 106 17.98 2.27 8.66
N GLY A 107 16.78 1.72 8.41
CA GLY A 107 16.46 1.05 7.15
C GLY A 107 16.41 2.00 5.95
N PHE A 108 16.01 3.26 6.16
CA PHE A 108 16.01 4.28 5.11
C PHE A 108 17.43 4.67 4.73
N TRP A 109 18.30 4.93 5.71
CA TRP A 109 19.68 5.35 5.46
C TRP A 109 20.51 4.30 4.73
N LYS A 110 20.24 3.01 4.96
CA LYS A 110 20.88 1.88 4.23
C LYS A 110 20.50 1.81 2.75
N ARG A 111 19.42 2.48 2.34
CA ARG A 111 18.93 2.49 0.94
C ARG A 111 19.44 3.68 0.13
N LYS A 112 20.13 4.64 0.76
CA LYS A 112 20.74 5.80 0.10
C LYS A 112 21.95 5.39 -0.73
#